data_AF-A0A6L5QA50-F1
#
_entry.id   AF-A0A6L5QA50-F1
#
_cell.length_a   1.000
_cell.length_b   1.000
_cell.length_c   1.000
_cell.angle_alpha   90.00
_cell.angle_beta   90.00
_cell.angle_gamma   90.00
#
_symmetry.space_group_name_H-M   'P 1'
#
loop_
_entity.id
_entity.type
_entity.pdbx_description
1 polymer ?
#
loop_
_entity_poly.entity_id
_entity_poly.type
_entity_poly.pdbx_seq_one_letter_code
_entity_poly.pdbx_strand_id
1 'polypeptide(L)'
;MNTNELINIMKKHKENRFILGIDGLSRSGKTTFVTNLKENMKQESIPFHIFHIDDHIVERNKRYHTGYEEWYEYYYLQWDIESLRQKFFQKLQNETKLKLPFYNNETDSSEMKKVQIPIVGVIVIEGVFLQRKEWRDFFHYMVYLDCPRETRFLRESPETQKNLSKFENRYWKAEGFYLETELPKDRADLVIQ
;
A
#
# COMPACT_ATOMS: atom_id res chain seq x y z
N MET A 1 10.47 12.62 -10.60
CA MET A 1 9.10 12.36 -11.09
C MET A 1 8.24 13.54 -10.71
N ASN A 2 7.54 14.13 -11.68
CA ASN A 2 6.76 15.33 -11.45
C ASN A 2 5.39 14.98 -10.87
N THR A 3 5.19 15.20 -9.57
CA THR A 3 3.90 14.94 -8.90
C THR A 3 2.85 16.02 -9.19
N ASN A 4 3.17 17.06 -9.97
CA ASN A 4 2.26 18.17 -10.26
C ASN A 4 0.97 17.70 -10.94
N GLU A 5 1.03 16.64 -11.75
CA GLU A 5 -0.15 16.04 -12.36
C GLU A 5 -1.13 15.53 -11.29
N LEU A 6 -0.62 14.80 -10.30
CA LEU A 6 -1.44 14.30 -9.19
C LEU A 6 -2.05 15.45 -8.37
N ILE A 7 -1.27 16.51 -8.11
CA ILE A 7 -1.78 17.72 -7.44
C ILE A 7 -2.96 18.32 -8.22
N ASN A 8 -2.84 18.43 -9.54
CA ASN A 8 -3.90 18.96 -10.39
C ASN A 8 -5.16 18.08 -10.38
N ILE A 9 -5.00 16.75 -10.36
CA ILE A 9 -6.11 15.80 -10.24
C ILE A 9 -6.79 15.97 -8.87
N MET A 10 -6.02 15.96 -7.78
CA MET A 10 -6.55 16.13 -6.41
C MET A 10 -7.34 17.44 -6.27
N LYS A 11 -6.83 18.54 -6.83
CA LYS A 11 -7.49 19.86 -6.81
C LYS A 11 -8.85 19.90 -7.50
N LYS A 12 -9.19 18.91 -8.34
CA LYS A 12 -10.53 18.78 -8.93
C LYS A 12 -11.54 18.20 -7.95
N HIS A 13 -11.10 17.49 -6.91
CA HIS A 13 -11.95 16.88 -5.89
C HIS A 13 -12.00 17.77 -4.63
N LYS A 14 -12.74 18.88 -4.71
CA LYS A 14 -12.79 19.89 -3.62
C LYS A 14 -13.91 19.71 -2.61
N GLU A 15 -14.93 18.93 -2.94
CA GLU A 15 -16.15 18.85 -2.12
C GLU A 15 -16.24 17.55 -1.33
N ASN A 16 -15.49 16.53 -1.76
CA ASN A 16 -15.47 15.21 -1.16
C ASN A 16 -14.03 14.76 -0.93
N ARG A 17 -13.90 13.68 -0.17
CA ARG A 17 -12.61 13.02 0.03
C ARG A 17 -12.14 12.33 -1.25
N PHE A 18 -10.85 12.44 -1.56
CA PHE A 18 -10.22 11.76 -2.69
C PHE A 18 -9.30 10.64 -2.20
N ILE A 19 -9.59 9.38 -2.57
CA ILE A 19 -8.81 8.22 -2.13
C ILE A 19 -7.82 7.84 -3.23
N LEU A 20 -6.53 8.07 -2.97
CA LEU A 20 -5.42 7.80 -3.87
C LEU A 20 -4.64 6.56 -3.40
N GLY A 21 -4.52 5.58 -4.28
CA GLY A 21 -3.65 4.42 -4.09
C GLY A 21 -2.29 4.65 -4.73
N ILE A 22 -1.22 4.38 -3.99
CA ILE A 22 0.15 4.32 -4.51
C ILE A 22 0.63 2.88 -4.36
N ASP A 23 0.39 2.10 -5.42
CA ASP A 23 0.74 0.69 -5.51
C ASP A 23 2.10 0.50 -6.18
N GLY A 24 2.69 -0.67 -5.95
CA GLY A 24 3.97 -1.05 -6.52
C GLY A 24 4.63 -2.12 -5.66
N LEU A 25 5.50 -2.90 -6.28
CA LEU A 25 6.13 -4.04 -5.59
C LEU A 25 7.14 -3.58 -4.51
N SER A 26 7.60 -4.52 -3.68
CA SER A 26 8.52 -4.20 -2.58
C SER A 26 9.77 -3.48 -3.12
N ARG A 27 10.15 -2.36 -2.47
CA ARG A 27 11.29 -1.51 -2.82
C ARG A 27 11.21 -0.81 -4.19
N SER A 28 10.01 -0.66 -4.77
CA SER A 28 9.83 0.14 -6.00
C SER A 28 10.10 1.64 -5.83
N GLY A 29 10.07 2.16 -4.59
CA GLY A 29 10.31 3.59 -4.30
C GLY A 29 9.05 4.35 -3.87
N LYS A 30 7.93 3.66 -3.59
CA LYS A 30 6.66 4.25 -3.14
C LYS A 30 6.84 5.25 -2.00
N THR A 31 7.55 4.86 -0.93
CA THR A 31 7.71 5.72 0.23
C THR A 31 8.44 7.02 -0.11
N THR A 32 9.45 6.97 -0.99
CA THR A 32 10.13 8.18 -1.50
C THR A 32 9.19 9.04 -2.35
N PHE A 33 8.40 8.41 -3.23
CA PHE A 33 7.39 9.10 -4.04
C PHE A 33 6.33 9.80 -3.18
N VAL A 34 5.79 9.08 -2.18
CA VAL A 34 4.80 9.60 -1.23
C VAL A 34 5.38 10.72 -0.37
N THR A 35 6.65 10.63 0.01
CA THR A 35 7.33 11.71 0.75
C THR A 35 7.40 12.99 -0.09
N ASN A 36 7.74 12.89 -1.38
CA ASN A 36 7.74 14.06 -2.26
C ASN A 36 6.31 14.61 -2.49
N LEU A 37 5.34 13.72 -2.72
CA LEU A 37 3.94 14.10 -2.88
C LEU A 37 3.38 14.81 -1.65
N LYS A 38 3.77 14.36 -0.44
CA LYS A 38 3.42 14.98 0.83
C LYS A 38 3.86 16.44 0.90
N GLU A 39 5.10 16.74 0.53
CA GLU A 39 5.60 18.12 0.55
C GLU A 39 4.86 19.01 -0.45
N ASN A 40 4.52 18.49 -1.63
CA ASN A 40 3.74 19.24 -2.62
C ASN A 40 2.29 19.47 -2.18
N MET A 41 1.65 18.49 -1.54
CA MET A 41 0.32 18.68 -0.96
C MET A 41 0.33 19.73 0.16
N LYS A 42 1.38 19.78 0.99
CA LYS A 42 1.55 20.83 2.01
C LYS A 42 1.70 22.22 1.39
N GLN A 43 2.56 22.38 0.38
CA GLN A 43 2.76 23.65 -0.32
C GLN A 43 1.45 24.20 -0.91
N GLU A 44 0.61 23.29 -1.39
CA GLU A 44 -0.68 23.60 -2.01
C GLU A 44 -1.84 23.67 -1.00
N SER A 45 -1.54 23.56 0.29
CA SER A 45 -2.54 23.59 1.39
C SER A 45 -3.67 22.56 1.23
N ILE A 46 -3.38 21.41 0.64
CA ILE A 46 -4.34 20.31 0.48
C ILE A 46 -4.39 19.54 1.81
N PRO A 47 -5.54 19.40 2.49
CA PRO A 47 -5.65 18.54 3.66
C PRO A 47 -5.46 17.08 3.26
N PHE A 48 -4.64 16.32 3.98
CA PHE A 48 -4.42 14.91 3.67
C PHE A 48 -4.15 14.03 4.90
N HIS A 49 -4.30 12.73 4.71
CA HIS A 49 -3.78 11.69 5.60
C HIS A 49 -3.11 10.60 4.75
N ILE A 50 -1.99 10.03 5.25
CA ILE A 50 -1.24 8.98 4.56
C ILE A 50 -1.29 7.72 5.43
N PHE A 51 -1.69 6.60 4.83
CA PHE A 51 -1.62 5.27 5.43
C PHE A 51 -0.56 4.42 4.73
N HIS A 52 0.16 3.62 5.51
CA HIS A 52 1.05 2.58 5.02
C HIS A 52 0.39 1.23 5.26
N ILE A 53 0.11 0.45 4.22
CA ILE A 53 -0.60 -0.83 4.41
C ILE A 53 0.20 -1.81 5.28
N ASP A 54 1.53 -1.67 5.30
CA ASP A 54 2.43 -2.47 6.11
C ASP A 54 2.27 -2.22 7.62
N ASP A 55 1.68 -1.09 8.03
CA ASP A 55 1.32 -0.84 9.44
C ASP A 55 0.16 -1.74 9.91
N HIS A 56 -0.55 -2.37 8.97
CA HIS A 56 -1.77 -3.14 9.22
C HIS A 56 -1.61 -4.64 8.98
N ILE A 57 -0.36 -5.13 8.96
CA ILE A 57 -0.08 -6.57 8.87
C ILE A 57 -0.44 -7.30 10.16
N VAL A 58 -0.60 -8.62 10.05
CA VAL A 58 -0.85 -9.48 11.21
C VAL A 58 0.45 -9.92 11.90
N GLU A 59 0.33 -10.47 13.10
CA GLU A 59 1.41 -11.04 13.89
C GLU A 59 2.09 -12.21 13.16
N ARG A 60 3.38 -12.47 13.45
CA ARG A 60 4.19 -13.44 12.71
C ARG A 60 3.59 -14.86 12.72
N ASN A 61 3.00 -15.28 13.83
CA ASN A 61 2.37 -16.60 13.96
C ASN A 61 1.18 -16.83 13.01
N LYS A 62 0.59 -15.76 12.44
CA LYS A 62 -0.51 -15.85 11.47
C LYS A 62 -0.04 -15.81 10.02
N ARG A 63 1.23 -15.46 9.75
CA ARG A 63 1.76 -15.23 8.40
C ARG A 63 3.13 -15.87 8.13
N TYR A 64 3.61 -16.69 9.05
CA TYR A 64 4.81 -17.51 8.92
C TYR A 64 4.57 -18.87 9.56
N HIS A 65 5.13 -19.91 8.95
CA HIS A 65 5.04 -21.29 9.44
C HIS A 65 3.59 -21.77 9.62
N THR A 66 2.70 -21.29 8.75
CA THR A 66 1.26 -21.61 8.78
C THR A 66 0.94 -22.96 8.13
N GLY A 67 1.91 -23.58 7.46
CA GLY A 67 1.76 -24.78 6.65
C GLY A 67 1.46 -24.50 5.17
N TYR A 68 1.16 -23.25 4.81
CA TYR A 68 1.06 -22.82 3.41
C TYR A 68 2.44 -22.47 2.83
N GLU A 69 2.53 -22.41 1.50
CA GLU A 69 3.72 -21.91 0.81
C GLU A 69 3.97 -20.43 1.13
N GLU A 70 5.24 -20.02 1.22
CA GLU A 70 5.60 -18.67 1.68
C GLU A 70 4.96 -17.54 0.87
N TRP A 71 4.81 -17.71 -0.45
CA TRP A 71 4.15 -16.71 -1.30
C TRP A 71 2.67 -16.55 -0.95
N TYR A 72 1.99 -17.65 -0.62
CA TYR A 72 0.60 -17.64 -0.20
C TYR A 72 0.47 -16.93 1.14
N GLU A 73 1.38 -17.22 2.08
CA GLU A 73 1.43 -16.51 3.35
C GLU A 73 1.63 -15.00 3.15
N TYR A 74 2.52 -14.60 2.24
CA TYR A 74 2.79 -13.20 1.96
C TYR A 74 1.62 -12.49 1.28
N TYR A 75 0.95 -13.13 0.31
CA TYR A 75 -0.13 -12.51 -0.44
C TYR A 75 -1.49 -12.55 0.27
N TYR A 76 -1.84 -13.67 0.88
CA TYR A 76 -3.16 -13.92 1.47
C TYR A 76 -3.21 -13.78 2.98
N LEU A 77 -2.13 -14.12 3.70
CA LEU A 77 -2.15 -14.19 5.17
C LEU A 77 -1.47 -13.01 5.86
N GLN A 78 -0.63 -12.25 5.16
CA GLN A 78 0.06 -11.11 5.75
C GLN A 78 -0.89 -10.01 6.22
N TRP A 79 -2.06 -9.89 5.59
CA TRP A 79 -3.13 -8.97 5.99
C TRP A 79 -4.41 -9.75 6.27
N ASP A 80 -5.17 -9.30 7.26
CA ASP A 80 -6.56 -9.71 7.41
C ASP A 80 -7.42 -8.93 6.40
N ILE A 81 -7.48 -9.47 5.17
CA ILE A 81 -8.03 -8.80 3.99
C ILE A 81 -9.46 -8.33 4.20
N GLU A 82 -10.32 -9.20 4.75
CA GLU A 82 -11.73 -8.92 4.96
C GLU A 82 -11.94 -7.93 6.11
N SER A 83 -11.19 -8.07 7.21
CA SER A 83 -11.23 -7.10 8.31
C SER A 83 -10.79 -5.71 7.86
N LEU A 84 -9.76 -5.59 7.01
CA LEU A 84 -9.35 -4.30 6.43
C LEU A 84 -10.39 -3.77 5.46
N ARG A 85 -10.99 -4.60 4.61
CA ARG A 85 -12.11 -4.18 3.74
C ARG A 85 -13.21 -3.51 4.55
N GLN A 86 -13.65 -4.15 5.64
CA GLN A 86 -14.77 -3.68 6.46
C GLN A 86 -14.42 -2.50 7.38
N LYS A 87 -13.28 -2.59 8.08
CA LYS A 87 -12.90 -1.63 9.13
C LYS A 87 -12.06 -0.47 8.63
N PHE A 88 -11.49 -0.59 7.43
CA PHE A 88 -10.68 0.45 6.81
C PHE A 88 -11.35 0.97 5.55
N PHE A 89 -11.29 0.21 4.45
CA PHE A 89 -11.61 0.73 3.11
C PHE A 89 -13.07 1.17 2.94
N GLN A 90 -14.05 0.39 3.41
CA GLN A 90 -15.48 0.77 3.35
C GLN A 90 -15.81 2.04 4.13
N LYS A 91 -15.05 2.34 5.17
CA LYS A 91 -15.27 3.50 6.05
C LYS A 91 -14.63 4.78 5.53
N LEU A 92 -13.72 4.67 4.55
CA LEU A 92 -12.97 5.81 4.00
C LEU A 92 -13.84 6.85 3.32
N GLN A 93 -15.09 6.58 2.95
CA GLN A 93 -15.96 7.60 2.35
C GLN A 93 -16.81 8.35 3.38
N ASN A 94 -17.25 7.63 4.42
CA ASN A 94 -18.35 8.09 5.27
C ASN A 94 -17.92 8.40 6.71
N GLU A 95 -16.74 7.92 7.14
CA GLU A 95 -16.24 8.16 8.50
C GLU A 95 -15.07 9.15 8.50
N THR A 96 -14.87 9.84 9.61
CA THR A 96 -13.71 10.73 9.82
C THR A 96 -12.80 10.24 10.94
N LYS A 97 -13.26 9.25 11.71
CA LYS A 97 -12.53 8.62 12.82
C LYS A 97 -12.52 7.12 12.59
N LEU A 98 -11.36 6.58 12.27
CA LEU A 98 -11.17 5.15 12.07
C LEU A 98 -10.57 4.54 13.34
N LYS A 99 -10.87 3.26 13.59
CA LYS A 99 -10.21 2.46 14.62
C LYS A 99 -9.58 1.25 13.93
N LEU A 100 -8.25 1.26 13.78
CA LEU A 100 -7.51 0.30 12.97
C LEU A 100 -6.45 -0.42 13.81
N PRO A 101 -6.13 -1.70 13.51
CA PRO A 101 -5.00 -2.39 14.13
C PRO A 101 -3.68 -1.86 13.55
N PHE A 102 -2.74 -1.48 14.39
CA PHE A 102 -1.37 -1.11 14.02
C PHE A 102 -0.41 -2.14 14.58
N TYR A 103 0.36 -2.78 13.70
CA TYR A 103 1.35 -3.78 14.06
C TYR A 103 2.61 -3.13 14.62
N ASN A 104 3.11 -3.68 15.72
CA ASN A 104 4.40 -3.35 16.30
C ASN A 104 5.37 -4.51 16.08
N ASN A 105 6.43 -4.25 15.31
CA ASN A 105 7.41 -5.27 14.94
C ASN A 105 8.33 -5.71 16.10
N GLU A 106 8.52 -4.87 17.11
CA GLU A 106 9.34 -5.17 18.30
C GLU A 106 8.62 -6.16 19.21
N THR A 107 7.32 -5.96 19.42
CA THR A 107 6.50 -6.79 20.32
C THR A 107 5.75 -7.91 19.61
N ASP A 108 5.77 -7.95 18.27
CA ASP A 108 4.99 -8.88 17.44
C ASP A 108 3.50 -8.90 17.82
N SER A 109 2.92 -7.71 17.98
CA SER A 109 1.54 -7.55 18.41
C SER A 109 0.86 -6.39 17.68
N SER A 110 -0.47 -6.44 17.60
CA SER A 110 -1.28 -5.38 17.00
C SER A 110 -2.07 -4.60 18.05
N GLU A 111 -2.00 -3.27 17.98
CA GLU A 111 -2.72 -2.36 18.87
C GLU A 111 -3.80 -1.59 18.09
N MET A 112 -5.02 -1.51 18.62
CA MET A 112 -6.07 -0.71 17.99
C MET A 112 -5.88 0.78 18.26
N LYS A 113 -5.54 1.55 17.23
CA LYS A 113 -5.37 3.01 17.31
C LYS A 113 -6.51 3.74 16.62
N LYS A 114 -6.83 4.94 17.14
CA LYS A 114 -7.80 5.85 16.52
C LYS A 114 -7.07 6.78 15.57
N VAL A 115 -7.58 6.91 14.35
CA VAL A 115 -7.01 7.78 13.31
C VAL A 115 -8.05 8.79 12.88
N GLN A 116 -7.71 10.07 12.97
CA GLN A 116 -8.53 11.16 12.44
C GLN A 116 -8.12 11.43 10.99
N ILE A 117 -9.08 11.38 10.08
CA ILE A 117 -8.90 11.69 8.67
C ILE A 117 -9.69 12.95 8.28
N PRO A 118 -9.25 13.72 7.27
CA PRO A 118 -9.92 14.94 6.85
C PRO A 118 -11.33 14.67 6.31
N ILE A 119 -12.28 15.58 6.57
CA ILE A 119 -13.65 15.53 6.01
C ILE A 119 -13.57 15.71 4.49
N VAL A 120 -12.86 16.74 4.06
CA VAL A 120 -12.54 17.05 2.67
C VAL A 120 -11.03 17.08 2.54
N GLY A 121 -10.49 16.41 1.52
CA GLY A 121 -9.05 16.29 1.31
C GLY A 121 -8.67 14.95 0.68
N VAL A 122 -7.39 14.61 0.78
CA VAL A 122 -6.82 13.42 0.13
C VAL A 122 -6.49 12.35 1.18
N ILE A 123 -6.93 11.11 0.95
CA ILE A 123 -6.39 9.95 1.67
C ILE A 123 -5.45 9.23 0.72
N VAL A 124 -4.18 9.18 1.08
CA VAL A 124 -3.19 8.40 0.36
C VAL A 124 -3.00 7.08 1.08
N ILE A 125 -3.04 5.97 0.36
CA ILE A 125 -2.67 4.66 0.89
C ILE A 125 -1.56 4.13 0.00
N GLU A 126 -0.40 3.84 0.61
CA GLU A 126 0.71 3.22 -0.09
C GLU A 126 0.98 1.79 0.39
N GLY A 127 1.44 0.95 -0.52
CA GLY A 127 1.63 -0.45 -0.20
C GLY A 127 1.90 -1.34 -1.40
N VAL A 128 2.10 -2.62 -1.11
CA VAL A 128 2.05 -3.68 -2.11
C VAL A 128 0.62 -4.21 -2.19
N PHE A 129 0.22 -4.73 -3.36
CA PHE A 129 -1.01 -5.48 -3.55
C PHE A 129 -2.30 -4.70 -3.30
N LEU A 130 -2.26 -3.37 -3.46
CA LEU A 130 -3.41 -2.51 -3.18
C LEU A 130 -4.57 -2.71 -4.16
N GLN A 131 -4.29 -3.19 -5.37
CA GLN A 131 -5.28 -3.38 -6.43
C GLN A 131 -5.94 -4.76 -6.41
N ARG A 132 -5.76 -5.53 -5.33
CA ARG A 132 -6.51 -6.77 -5.14
C ARG A 132 -8.01 -6.51 -5.21
N LYS A 133 -8.76 -7.48 -5.73
CA LYS A 133 -10.21 -7.38 -5.95
C LYS A 133 -11.00 -6.91 -4.72
N GLU A 134 -10.52 -7.17 -3.50
CA GLU A 134 -11.22 -6.78 -2.29
C GLU A 134 -11.12 -5.29 -1.98
N TRP A 135 -10.09 -4.60 -2.48
CA TRP A 135 -9.77 -3.21 -2.10
C TRP A 135 -9.81 -2.22 -3.27
N ARG A 136 -9.60 -2.67 -4.51
CA ARG A 136 -9.43 -1.80 -5.69
C ARG A 136 -10.56 -0.78 -5.88
N ASP A 137 -11.80 -1.19 -5.62
CA ASP A 137 -13.00 -0.38 -5.90
C ASP A 137 -13.19 0.78 -4.91
N PHE A 138 -12.42 0.81 -3.82
CA PHE A 138 -12.45 1.93 -2.86
C PHE A 138 -11.51 3.08 -3.25
N PHE A 139 -10.66 2.90 -4.26
CA PHE A 139 -9.75 3.94 -4.74
C PHE A 139 -10.38 4.73 -5.89
N HIS A 140 -10.33 6.06 -5.79
CA HIS A 140 -10.73 6.95 -6.88
C HIS A 140 -9.67 7.07 -7.96
N TYR A 141 -8.40 6.90 -7.58
CA TYR A 141 -7.27 6.97 -8.49
C TYR A 141 -6.15 6.06 -7.99
N MET A 142 -5.50 5.38 -8.92
CA MET A 142 -4.47 4.40 -8.63
C MET A 142 -3.21 4.72 -9.43
N VAL A 143 -2.10 4.91 -8.72
CA VAL A 143 -0.77 5.06 -9.29
C VAL A 143 -0.01 3.77 -9.06
N TYR A 144 0.59 3.21 -10.11
CA TYR A 144 1.45 2.04 -10.01
C TYR A 144 2.91 2.41 -10.32
N LEU A 145 3.80 2.17 -9.35
CA LEU A 145 5.24 2.32 -9.55
C LEU A 145 5.83 1.01 -10.11
N ASP A 146 6.07 1.02 -11.42
CA ASP A 146 6.63 -0.08 -12.19
C ASP A 146 8.17 -0.04 -12.15
N CYS A 147 8.76 -0.78 -11.22
CA CYS A 147 10.20 -0.84 -11.05
C CYS A 147 10.71 -2.28 -11.30
N PRO A 148 11.69 -2.49 -12.21
CA PRO A 148 12.23 -3.81 -12.51
C PRO A 148 12.72 -4.55 -11.27
N ARG A 149 12.53 -5.88 -11.26
CA ARG A 149 12.92 -6.73 -10.13
C ARG A 149 14.39 -6.59 -9.79
N GLU A 150 15.26 -6.56 -10.80
CA GLU A 150 16.71 -6.46 -10.66
C GLU A 150 17.07 -5.16 -9.94
N THR A 151 16.46 -4.03 -10.33
CA THR A 151 16.65 -2.74 -9.67
C THR A 151 16.17 -2.76 -8.23
N ARG A 152 15.02 -3.37 -7.94
CA ARG A 152 14.48 -3.48 -6.57
C ARG A 152 15.35 -4.37 -5.69
N PHE A 153 15.86 -5.47 -6.25
CA PHE A 153 16.76 -6.40 -5.55
C PHE A 153 18.10 -5.73 -5.23
N LEU A 154 18.66 -4.94 -6.14
CA LEU A 154 19.90 -4.18 -5.89
C LEU A 154 19.77 -3.11 -4.79
N ARG A 155 18.55 -2.68 -4.44
CA ARG A 155 18.29 -1.76 -3.31
C ARG A 155 18.33 -2.47 -1.94
N GLU A 156 18.38 -3.80 -1.91
CA GLU A 156 18.51 -4.57 -0.68
C GLU A 156 19.91 -4.47 -0.10
N SER A 157 20.04 -4.67 1.22
CA SER A 157 21.36 -4.81 1.83
C SER A 157 22.09 -6.05 1.30
N PRO A 158 23.42 -6.03 1.16
CA PRO A 158 24.18 -7.19 0.70
C PRO A 158 23.92 -8.46 1.53
N GLU A 159 23.68 -8.31 2.84
CA GLU A 159 23.30 -9.41 3.73
C GLU A 159 21.96 -10.02 3.34
N THR A 160 20.96 -9.19 3.05
CA THR A 160 19.62 -9.66 2.65
C THR A 160 19.69 -10.35 1.30
N GLN A 161 20.46 -9.81 0.34
CA GLN A 161 20.63 -10.39 -0.99
C GLN A 161 21.18 -11.83 -0.98
N LYS A 162 21.89 -12.25 0.06
CA LYS A 162 22.36 -13.64 0.21
C LYS A 162 21.22 -14.64 0.39
N ASN A 163 20.05 -14.20 0.88
CA ASN A 163 18.90 -15.06 1.12
C ASN A 163 18.00 -15.19 -0.13
N LEU A 164 18.59 -15.64 -1.24
CA LEU A 164 17.90 -15.77 -2.52
C LEU A 164 16.65 -16.65 -2.44
N SER A 165 16.71 -17.75 -1.69
CA SER A 165 15.57 -18.67 -1.56
C SER A 165 14.33 -17.99 -0.96
N LYS A 166 14.50 -17.09 0.02
CA LYS A 166 13.39 -16.30 0.57
C LYS A 166 12.82 -15.33 -0.47
N PHE A 167 13.66 -14.71 -1.29
CA PHE A 167 13.18 -13.85 -2.38
C PHE A 167 12.36 -14.64 -3.40
N GLU A 168 12.89 -15.76 -3.87
CA GLU A 168 12.23 -16.61 -4.84
C GLU A 168 10.91 -17.15 -4.30
N ASN A 169 10.93 -17.75 -3.11
CA ASN A 169 9.79 -18.49 -2.60
C ASN A 169 8.70 -17.61 -2.00
N ARG A 170 9.07 -16.49 -1.37
CA ARG A 170 8.10 -15.61 -0.70
C ARG A 170 7.72 -14.42 -1.55
N TYR A 171 8.70 -13.64 -1.99
CA TYR A 171 8.45 -12.34 -2.60
C TYR A 171 8.14 -12.48 -4.09
N TRP A 172 9.03 -13.06 -4.89
CA TRP A 172 8.88 -13.08 -6.36
C TRP A 172 7.70 -13.93 -6.83
N LYS A 173 7.44 -15.08 -6.20
CA LYS A 173 6.23 -15.87 -6.49
C LYS A 173 4.94 -15.12 -6.18
N ALA A 174 4.86 -14.43 -5.04
CA ALA A 174 3.67 -13.65 -4.68
C ALA A 174 3.50 -12.42 -5.58
N GLU A 175 4.60 -11.74 -5.90
CA GLU A 175 4.62 -10.63 -6.86
C GLU A 175 4.17 -11.10 -8.24
N GLY A 176 4.66 -12.26 -8.71
CA GLY A 176 4.23 -12.88 -9.97
C GLY A 176 2.74 -13.19 -9.97
N PHE A 177 2.25 -13.85 -8.93
CA PHE A 177 0.82 -14.13 -8.75
C PHE A 177 -0.02 -12.86 -8.81
N TYR A 178 0.38 -11.79 -8.12
CA TYR A 178 -0.33 -10.51 -8.14
C TYR A 178 -0.33 -9.87 -9.54
N LEU A 179 0.82 -9.87 -10.21
CA LEU A 179 0.95 -9.30 -11.56
C LEU A 179 0.05 -10.04 -12.57
N GLU A 180 -0.01 -11.37 -12.48
CA GLU A 180 -0.79 -12.21 -13.40
C GLU A 180 -2.31 -12.15 -13.13
N THR A 181 -2.70 -12.11 -11.85
CA THR A 181 -4.11 -12.22 -11.47
C THR A 181 -4.83 -10.88 -11.37
N GLU A 182 -4.14 -9.84 -10.91
CA GLU A 182 -4.75 -8.52 -10.69
C GLU A 182 -4.36 -7.51 -11.75
N LEU A 183 -3.38 -7.79 -12.63
CA LEU A 183 -2.94 -6.91 -13.72
C LEU A 183 -2.78 -5.43 -13.29
N PRO A 184 -1.97 -5.15 -12.24
CA PRO A 184 -1.96 -3.84 -11.58
C PRO A 184 -1.45 -2.71 -12.48
N LYS A 185 -0.62 -3.02 -13.47
CA LYS A 185 -0.15 -2.04 -14.45
C LYS A 185 -1.28 -1.57 -15.38
N ASP A 186 -2.17 -2.49 -15.78
CA ASP A 186 -3.26 -2.20 -16.71
C ASP A 186 -4.46 -1.57 -16.00
N ARG A 187 -4.63 -1.84 -14.69
CA ARG A 187 -5.71 -1.28 -13.86
C ARG A 187 -5.37 0.04 -13.18
N ALA A 188 -4.12 0.49 -13.28
CA ALA A 188 -3.70 1.78 -12.76
C ALA A 188 -4.13 2.93 -13.68
N ASP A 189 -4.56 4.04 -13.09
CA ASP A 189 -4.87 5.26 -13.83
C ASP A 189 -3.58 5.98 -14.28
N LEU A 190 -2.47 5.76 -13.56
CA LEU A 190 -1.14 6.25 -13.92
C LEU A 190 -0.05 5.22 -13.60
N VAL A 191 0.83 4.95 -14.57
CA VAL A 191 2.01 4.12 -14.37
C VAL A 191 3.26 4.98 -14.38
N ILE A 192 4.14 4.77 -13.39
CA ILE A 192 5.40 5.50 -13.23
C ILE A 192 6.55 4.51 -13.22
N GLN A 193 7.59 4.76 -14.03
CA GLN A 193 8.80 3.91 -14.15
C GLN A 193 10.00 4.50 -13.40
#